data_AF-A0AAQ3SZE1-F1
#
_entry.id   AF-A0AAQ3SZE1-F1
#
_cell.length_a   1.000
_cell.length_b   1.000
_cell.length_c   1.000
_cell.angle_alpha   90.00
_cell.angle_beta   90.00
_cell.angle_gamma   90.00
#
_symmetry.space_group_name_H-M   'P 1'
#
loop_
_entity.id
_entity.type
_entity.pdbx_description
1 polymer ?
#
loop_
_entity_poly.entity_id
_entity_poly.type
_entity_poly.pdbx_seq_one_letter_code
_entity_poly.pdbx_strand_id
1 'polypeptide(L)'
;MDFIVGLPRTQKGYNSIRVVVDRLTKVAHFIPVNTTYSGAKLAELYISRIVCLHGVPKRIISDRGSQFTSRFWEQLHDSLDTKLRFSTTYHPQTDGQTERTNQILEDMLRACAVQYGTSWDKCLSYAEFSYNNSYQASQRSRRLKHYMTRGAERRCSGITQENLRVAQSRQRSYADVRRRDLSFKVDDHVYLKVSPMRGICRFNMKGKLAPRYIGPFKILEKKGEVAYRLELPPSLSGVHDVFHVSQLKKCLRVPEEQAPLEGLEVQEDLTYTEHPVKILDTSERNTRNKKIKICRVKWSHHTEAEAT
;
A
#
# COMPACT_ATOMS: atom_id res chain seq x y z
N MET A 1 -4.85 -4.93 -7.22
CA MET A 1 -6.24 -4.47 -7.40
C MET A 1 -6.54 -3.61 -6.21
N ASP A 2 -7.15 -2.47 -6.44
CA ASP A 2 -7.36 -1.48 -5.39
C ASP A 2 -8.59 -0.60 -5.70
N PHE A 3 -9.05 0.17 -4.72
CA PHE A 3 -10.11 1.14 -4.88
C PHE A 3 -9.64 2.56 -4.50
N ILE A 4 -9.94 3.51 -5.38
CA ILE A 4 -9.92 4.93 -5.02
C ILE A 4 -11.33 5.29 -4.57
N VAL A 5 -11.49 5.65 -3.29
CA VAL A 5 -12.77 5.97 -2.64
C VAL A 5 -12.85 7.44 -2.25
N GLY A 6 -14.06 7.93 -1.96
CA GLY A 6 -14.27 9.31 -1.49
C GLY A 6 -14.33 10.35 -2.61
N LEU A 7 -14.61 9.93 -3.85
CA LEU A 7 -14.78 10.85 -4.97
C LEU A 7 -16.16 11.51 -4.96
N PRO A 8 -16.31 12.73 -5.52
CA PRO A 8 -17.62 13.37 -5.69
C PRO A 8 -18.58 12.46 -6.43
N ARG A 9 -19.83 12.39 -5.98
CA ARG A 9 -20.83 11.52 -6.62
C ARG A 9 -21.18 12.05 -8.02
N THR A 10 -21.05 11.20 -9.04
CA THR A 10 -21.42 11.55 -10.42
C THR A 10 -22.94 11.47 -10.63
N GLN A 11 -23.46 12.03 -11.72
CA GLN A 11 -24.88 11.91 -12.08
C GLN A 11 -25.34 10.45 -12.24
N LYS A 12 -24.44 9.56 -12.68
CA LYS A 12 -24.69 8.11 -12.80
C LYS A 12 -24.58 7.38 -11.45
N GLY A 13 -24.27 8.09 -10.38
CA GLY A 13 -24.19 7.56 -9.02
C GLY A 13 -22.87 6.90 -8.67
N TYR A 14 -21.79 7.07 -9.45
CA TYR A 14 -20.47 6.57 -9.10
C TYR A 14 -19.80 7.44 -8.03
N ASN A 15 -19.07 6.84 -7.10
CA ASN A 15 -18.37 7.54 -6.02
C ASN A 15 -16.96 6.99 -5.74
N SER A 16 -16.54 5.99 -6.52
CA SER A 16 -15.28 5.29 -6.36
C SER A 16 -14.80 4.71 -7.69
N ILE A 17 -13.51 4.44 -7.80
CA ILE A 17 -12.89 3.85 -8.98
C ILE A 17 -12.20 2.56 -8.55
N ARG A 18 -12.50 1.46 -9.23
CA ARG A 18 -11.74 0.22 -9.10
C ARG A 18 -10.56 0.26 -10.07
N VAL A 19 -9.36 0.12 -9.52
CA VAL A 19 -8.12 0.14 -10.28
C VAL A 19 -7.56 -1.28 -10.36
N VAL A 20 -7.40 -1.77 -11.59
CA VAL A 20 -6.82 -3.08 -11.88
C VAL A 20 -5.59 -2.87 -12.72
N VAL A 21 -4.44 -3.33 -12.26
CA VAL A 21 -3.16 -3.20 -12.97
C VAL A 21 -2.59 -4.58 -13.20
N ASP A 22 -2.31 -4.92 -14.45
CA ASP A 22 -1.53 -6.11 -14.76
C ASP A 22 -0.06 -5.86 -14.39
N ARG A 23 0.53 -6.74 -13.59
CA ARG A 23 1.91 -6.56 -13.14
C ARG A 23 2.95 -6.82 -14.23
N LEU A 24 2.62 -7.57 -15.29
CA LEU A 24 3.57 -7.83 -16.37
C LEU A 24 3.59 -6.67 -17.37
N THR A 25 2.46 -6.44 -18.04
CA THR A 25 2.32 -5.42 -19.09
C THR A 25 2.18 -4.01 -18.54
N LYS A 26 1.90 -3.89 -17.24
CA LYS A 26 1.56 -2.65 -16.55
C LYS A 26 0.24 -2.01 -16.99
N VAL A 27 -0.47 -2.59 -17.96
CA VAL A 27 -1.77 -2.09 -18.42
C VAL A 27 -2.70 -1.92 -17.22
N ALA A 28 -3.34 -0.77 -17.13
CA ALA A 28 -4.29 -0.46 -16.08
C ALA A 28 -5.70 -0.29 -16.66
N HIS A 29 -6.68 -0.71 -15.87
CA HIS A 29 -8.10 -0.49 -16.12
C HIS A 29 -8.70 0.33 -14.99
N PHE A 30 -9.46 1.36 -15.35
CA PHE A 30 -10.09 2.28 -14.41
C PHE A 30 -11.61 2.14 -14.53
N ILE A 31 -12.21 1.38 -13.61
CA ILE A 31 -13.63 1.03 -13.68
C ILE A 31 -14.40 1.90 -12.68
N PRO A 32 -15.33 2.77 -13.12
CA PRO A 32 -16.17 3.54 -12.20
C PRO A 32 -17.12 2.60 -11.47
N VAL A 33 -17.20 2.74 -10.15
CA VAL A 33 -18.02 1.91 -9.27
C VAL A 33 -18.72 2.77 -8.20
N ASN A 34 -19.66 2.16 -7.49
CA ASN A 34 -20.19 2.70 -6.26
C ASN A 34 -19.77 1.79 -5.10
N THR A 35 -19.37 2.39 -3.97
CA THR A 35 -19.02 1.68 -2.73
C THR A 35 -20.18 0.84 -2.17
N THR A 36 -21.43 1.09 -2.57
CA THR A 36 -22.60 0.31 -2.16
C THR A 36 -22.89 -0.89 -3.07
N TYR A 37 -22.09 -1.13 -4.12
CA TYR A 37 -22.29 -2.29 -5.00
C TYR A 37 -22.10 -3.60 -4.25
N SER A 38 -22.97 -4.57 -4.54
CA SER A 38 -22.84 -5.92 -4.02
C SER A 38 -21.60 -6.62 -4.60
N GLY A 39 -21.08 -7.61 -3.88
CA GLY A 39 -19.99 -8.45 -4.37
C GLY A 39 -20.30 -9.08 -5.74
N ALA A 40 -21.54 -9.53 -5.94
CA ALA A 40 -22.01 -10.08 -7.21
C ALA A 40 -21.89 -9.07 -8.36
N LYS A 41 -22.28 -7.80 -8.14
CA LYS A 41 -22.15 -6.77 -9.17
C LYS A 41 -20.69 -6.46 -9.48
N LEU A 42 -19.83 -6.44 -8.46
CA LEU A 42 -18.39 -6.26 -8.63
C LEU A 42 -17.74 -7.45 -9.35
N ALA A 43 -18.26 -8.67 -9.21
CA ALA A 43 -17.80 -9.86 -9.94
C ALA A 43 -18.17 -9.80 -11.42
N GLU A 44 -19.42 -9.43 -11.73
CA GLU A 44 -19.87 -9.22 -13.11
C GLU A 44 -18.99 -8.18 -13.83
N LEU A 45 -18.71 -7.06 -13.17
CA LEU A 45 -17.80 -6.04 -13.71
C LEU A 45 -16.37 -6.56 -13.89
N TYR A 46 -15.87 -7.36 -12.94
CA TYR A 46 -14.55 -7.95 -13.03
C TYR A 46 -14.43 -8.92 -14.21
N ILE A 47 -15.40 -9.81 -14.38
CA ILE A 47 -15.40 -10.77 -15.48
C ILE A 47 -15.48 -10.03 -16.82
N SER A 48 -16.48 -9.15 -16.97
CA SER A 48 -16.73 -8.43 -18.23
C SER A 48 -15.63 -7.46 -18.64
N ARG A 49 -14.94 -6.81 -17.69
CA ARG A 49 -13.93 -5.78 -17.99
C ARG A 49 -12.51 -6.27 -17.91
N ILE A 50 -12.22 -7.32 -17.14
CA ILE A 50 -10.85 -7.81 -16.93
C ILE A 50 -10.68 -9.19 -17.54
N VAL A 51 -11.48 -10.17 -17.10
CA VAL A 51 -11.32 -11.56 -17.56
C VAL A 51 -11.57 -11.68 -19.07
N CYS A 52 -12.56 -10.97 -19.61
CA CYS A 52 -12.81 -10.96 -21.06
C CYS A 52 -11.67 -10.37 -21.89
N LEU A 53 -10.86 -9.46 -21.32
CA LEU A 53 -9.77 -8.80 -22.06
C LEU A 53 -8.42 -9.52 -21.91
N HIS A 54 -8.15 -10.10 -20.73
CA HIS A 54 -6.83 -10.63 -20.37
C HIS A 54 -6.83 -12.12 -20.01
N GLY A 55 -8.01 -12.75 -19.95
CA GLY A 55 -8.19 -14.06 -19.37
C GLY A 55 -8.17 -14.04 -17.84
N VAL A 56 -8.22 -15.24 -17.25
CA VAL A 56 -8.24 -15.43 -15.80
C VAL A 56 -6.80 -15.31 -15.25
N PRO A 57 -6.53 -14.38 -14.32
CA PRO A 57 -5.19 -14.20 -13.78
C PRO A 57 -4.84 -15.32 -12.80
N LYS A 58 -3.61 -15.84 -12.86
CA LYS A 58 -3.15 -16.89 -11.92
C LYS A 58 -3.09 -16.41 -10.46
N ARG A 59 -2.82 -15.12 -10.24
CA ARG A 59 -2.66 -14.52 -8.91
C ARG A 59 -3.16 -13.09 -8.89
N ILE A 60 -3.85 -12.72 -7.83
CA ILE A 60 -4.30 -11.36 -7.59
C ILE A 60 -3.70 -10.88 -6.27
N ILE A 61 -3.12 -9.67 -6.28
CA ILE A 61 -2.82 -8.95 -5.05
C ILE A 61 -3.85 -7.85 -4.85
N SER A 62 -4.41 -7.77 -3.66
CA SER A 62 -5.36 -6.75 -3.24
C SER A 62 -5.09 -6.32 -1.82
N ASP A 63 -5.55 -5.13 -1.43
CA ASP A 63 -5.62 -4.74 -0.03
C ASP A 63 -6.67 -5.56 0.74
N ARG A 64 -6.67 -5.44 2.08
CA ARG A 64 -7.63 -6.13 2.97
C ARG A 64 -8.98 -5.40 3.07
N GLY A 65 -9.40 -4.68 2.02
CA GLY A 65 -10.72 -4.05 1.99
C GLY A 65 -11.84 -5.09 2.19
N SER A 66 -12.91 -4.70 2.89
CA SER A 66 -14.07 -5.58 3.15
C SER A 66 -14.70 -6.15 1.87
N GLN A 67 -14.56 -5.43 0.75
CA GLN A 67 -15.04 -5.84 -0.56
C GLN A 67 -14.22 -7.00 -1.17
N PHE A 68 -12.93 -7.12 -0.81
CA PHE A 68 -12.04 -8.17 -1.31
C PHE A 68 -11.91 -9.36 -0.37
N THR A 69 -12.36 -9.23 0.88
CA THR A 69 -12.33 -10.27 1.93
C THR A 69 -13.69 -10.94 2.14
N SER A 70 -14.67 -10.65 1.28
CA SER A 70 -15.98 -11.31 1.37
C SER A 70 -15.89 -12.79 0.96
N ARG A 71 -16.60 -13.67 1.67
CA ARG A 71 -16.66 -15.12 1.34
C ARG A 71 -17.05 -15.38 -0.11
N PHE A 72 -17.97 -14.57 -0.64
CA PHE A 72 -18.37 -14.63 -2.05
C PHE A 72 -17.18 -14.40 -2.99
N TRP A 73 -16.33 -13.41 -2.68
CA TRP A 73 -15.17 -13.07 -3.49
C TRP A 73 -14.09 -14.15 -3.43
N GLU A 74 -13.87 -14.74 -2.25
CA GLU A 74 -12.97 -15.90 -2.08
C GLU A 74 -13.44 -17.08 -2.92
N GLN A 75 -14.71 -17.48 -2.79
CA GLN A 75 -15.29 -18.60 -3.57
C GLN A 75 -15.25 -18.38 -5.07
N LEU A 76 -15.46 -17.13 -5.53
CA LEU A 76 -15.33 -16.77 -6.94
C LEU A 76 -13.91 -17.05 -7.46
N HIS A 77 -12.89 -16.62 -6.73
CA HIS A 77 -11.49 -16.81 -7.15
C HIS A 77 -11.04 -18.26 -7.03
N ASP A 78 -11.51 -18.99 -6.02
CA ASP A 78 -11.27 -20.44 -5.91
C ASP A 78 -11.87 -21.18 -7.11
N SER A 79 -13.08 -20.80 -7.55
CA SER A 79 -13.74 -21.39 -8.73
C SER A 79 -13.02 -21.05 -10.05
N LEU A 80 -12.33 -19.90 -10.09
CA LEU A 80 -11.53 -19.46 -11.22
C LEU A 80 -10.06 -19.95 -11.15
N ASP A 81 -9.71 -20.80 -10.19
CA ASP A 81 -8.33 -21.24 -9.92
C ASP A 81 -7.33 -20.06 -9.79
N THR A 82 -7.80 -18.97 -9.18
CA THR A 82 -7.05 -17.73 -9.00
C THR A 82 -6.59 -17.59 -7.55
N LYS A 83 -5.27 -17.50 -7.34
CA LYS A 83 -4.73 -17.34 -5.98
C LYS A 83 -4.83 -15.88 -5.51
N LEU A 84 -5.75 -15.61 -4.59
CA LEU A 84 -5.89 -14.30 -3.95
C LEU A 84 -4.84 -14.15 -2.83
N ARG A 85 -4.07 -13.06 -2.88
CA ARG A 85 -3.08 -12.70 -1.86
C ARG A 85 -3.36 -11.30 -1.37
N PHE A 86 -3.56 -11.15 -0.06
CA PHE A 86 -3.75 -9.84 0.53
C PHE A 86 -2.41 -9.19 0.84
N SER A 87 -2.25 -7.92 0.46
CA SER A 87 -1.11 -7.14 0.92
C SER A 87 -1.20 -7.01 2.45
N THR A 88 -0.07 -7.26 3.12
CA THR A 88 0.08 -6.92 4.52
C THR A 88 -0.04 -5.40 4.65
N THR A 89 -0.79 -4.93 5.64
CA THR A 89 -1.11 -3.52 5.92
C THR A 89 0.12 -2.59 6.06
N TYR A 90 1.34 -3.14 5.99
CA TYR A 90 2.59 -2.47 6.30
C TYR A 90 3.75 -2.74 5.32
N HIS A 91 3.50 -3.31 4.14
CA HIS A 91 4.54 -3.50 3.10
C HIS A 91 4.19 -2.77 1.79
N PRO A 92 4.54 -1.47 1.66
CA PRO A 92 4.26 -0.66 0.47
C PRO A 92 4.94 -1.17 -0.81
N GLN A 93 5.93 -2.06 -0.68
CA GLN A 93 6.63 -2.62 -1.84
C GLN A 93 5.80 -3.64 -2.62
N THR A 94 4.89 -4.36 -1.95
CA THR A 94 4.10 -5.43 -2.59
C THR A 94 2.95 -4.88 -3.44
N ASP A 95 2.46 -3.67 -3.11
CA ASP A 95 1.38 -2.97 -3.82
C ASP A 95 1.79 -1.60 -4.40
N GLY A 96 3.07 -1.23 -4.30
CA GLY A 96 3.57 0.08 -4.75
C GLY A 96 3.35 0.38 -6.25
N GLN A 97 3.05 -0.64 -7.07
CA GLN A 97 2.66 -0.45 -8.46
C GLN A 97 1.24 0.05 -8.62
N THR A 98 0.30 -0.50 -7.84
CA THR A 98 -1.09 -0.04 -7.85
C THR A 98 -1.15 1.34 -7.20
N GLU A 99 -0.44 1.54 -6.08
CA GLU A 99 -0.33 2.84 -5.40
C GLU A 99 0.22 3.94 -6.34
N ARG A 100 1.31 3.65 -7.06
CA ARG A 100 1.87 4.60 -8.03
C ARG A 100 0.91 4.88 -9.19
N THR A 101 0.17 3.87 -9.64
CA THR A 101 -0.86 4.04 -10.67
C THR A 101 -2.01 4.90 -10.17
N ASN A 102 -2.45 4.72 -8.93
CA ASN A 102 -3.49 5.54 -8.31
C ASN A 102 -3.05 7.00 -8.23
N GLN A 103 -1.80 7.28 -7.81
CA GLN A 103 -1.27 8.64 -7.77
C GLN A 103 -1.27 9.31 -9.16
N ILE A 104 -0.86 8.57 -10.20
CA ILE A 104 -0.89 9.08 -11.58
C ILE A 104 -2.33 9.36 -12.02
N LEU A 105 -3.26 8.46 -11.70
CA LEU A 105 -4.67 8.63 -12.02
C LEU A 105 -5.28 9.83 -11.26
N GLU A 106 -4.97 10.01 -9.99
CA GLU A 106 -5.42 11.17 -9.20
C GLU A 106 -4.90 12.48 -9.79
N ASP A 107 -3.65 12.53 -10.24
CA ASP A 107 -3.07 13.71 -10.89
C ASP A 107 -3.75 14.00 -12.24
N MET A 108 -4.01 12.95 -13.05
CA MET A 108 -4.80 13.08 -14.28
C MET A 108 -6.21 13.60 -14.00
N LEU A 109 -6.88 13.03 -13.00
CA LEU A 109 -8.25 13.41 -12.60
C LEU A 109 -8.30 14.84 -12.08
N ARG A 110 -7.32 15.28 -11.28
CA ARG A 110 -7.26 16.65 -10.75
C ARG A 110 -7.16 17.67 -11.88
N ALA A 111 -6.42 17.34 -12.93
CA ALA A 111 -6.31 18.22 -14.08
C ALA A 111 -7.55 18.18 -14.99
N CYS A 112 -8.21 17.02 -15.11
CA CYS A 112 -9.51 16.89 -15.77
C CYS A 112 -10.66 17.52 -14.96
N ALA A 113 -10.53 17.66 -13.65
CA ALA A 113 -11.58 18.25 -12.79
C ALA A 113 -11.88 19.70 -13.18
N VAL A 114 -10.90 20.43 -13.74
CA VAL A 114 -11.10 21.80 -14.25
C VAL A 114 -12.09 21.83 -15.42
N GLN A 115 -12.11 20.80 -16.27
CA GLN A 115 -13.00 20.72 -17.45
C GLN A 115 -14.31 19.98 -17.17
N TYR A 116 -14.26 18.92 -16.36
CA TYR A 116 -15.38 17.99 -16.20
C TYR A 116 -16.11 18.11 -14.85
N GLY A 117 -15.59 18.90 -13.90
CA GLY A 117 -16.20 19.11 -12.59
C GLY A 117 -16.53 17.79 -11.89
N THR A 118 -17.81 17.58 -11.57
CA THR A 118 -18.33 16.38 -10.91
C THR A 118 -18.51 15.17 -11.84
N SER A 119 -18.34 15.33 -13.16
CA SER A 119 -18.49 14.28 -14.18
C SER A 119 -17.18 13.59 -14.51
N TRP A 120 -16.40 13.22 -13.49
CA TRP A 120 -15.11 12.56 -13.67
C TRP A 120 -15.21 11.17 -14.31
N ASP A 121 -16.38 10.52 -14.28
CA ASP A 121 -16.59 9.23 -14.96
C ASP A 121 -16.39 9.34 -16.48
N LYS A 122 -16.65 10.51 -17.07
CA LYS A 122 -16.46 10.77 -18.50
C LYS A 122 -14.99 10.86 -18.88
N CYS A 123 -14.12 11.29 -17.97
CA CYS A 123 -12.69 11.42 -18.26
C CYS A 123 -11.90 10.12 -18.05
N LEU A 124 -12.48 9.12 -17.38
CA LEU A 124 -11.79 7.85 -17.11
C LEU A 124 -11.33 7.11 -18.36
N SER A 125 -12.17 7.03 -19.40
CA SER A 125 -11.79 6.36 -20.65
C SER A 125 -10.58 7.04 -21.31
N TYR A 126 -10.51 8.38 -21.23
CA TYR A 126 -9.38 9.14 -21.74
C TYR A 126 -8.14 8.96 -20.85
N ALA A 127 -8.31 8.95 -19.53
CA ALA A 127 -7.22 8.71 -18.58
C ALA A 127 -6.62 7.30 -18.75
N GLU A 128 -7.46 6.27 -18.89
CA GLU A 128 -7.05 4.89 -19.15
C GLU A 128 -6.27 4.79 -20.46
N PHE A 129 -6.82 5.38 -21.53
CA PHE A 129 -6.17 5.41 -22.83
C PHE A 129 -4.82 6.14 -22.78
N SER A 130 -4.76 7.33 -22.18
CA SER A 130 -3.52 8.11 -22.05
C SER A 130 -2.48 7.40 -21.18
N TYR A 131 -2.88 6.79 -20.07
CA TYR A 131 -1.99 6.03 -19.19
C TYR A 131 -1.38 4.84 -19.93
N ASN A 132 -2.22 4.02 -20.58
CA ASN A 132 -1.76 2.82 -21.28
C ASN A 132 -0.94 3.14 -22.54
N ASN A 133 -1.15 4.29 -23.18
CA ASN A 133 -0.35 4.70 -24.34
C ASN A 133 0.88 5.55 -24.01
N SER A 134 1.12 5.85 -22.75
CA SER A 134 2.29 6.62 -22.34
C SER A 134 3.58 5.80 -22.44
N TYR A 135 4.67 6.45 -22.86
CA TYR A 135 6.00 5.84 -22.91
C TYR A 135 6.58 5.77 -21.50
N GLN A 136 7.13 4.62 -21.13
CA GLN A 136 7.68 4.43 -19.79
C GLN A 136 9.13 3.98 -19.85
N ALA A 137 10.05 4.78 -19.32
CA ALA A 137 11.49 4.57 -19.46
C ALA A 137 11.99 3.18 -19.00
N SER A 138 11.30 2.53 -18.08
CA SER A 138 11.64 1.18 -17.58
C SER A 138 11.32 0.04 -18.55
N GLN A 139 10.45 0.27 -19.54
CA GLN A 139 10.09 -0.68 -20.58
C GLN A 139 10.36 0.03 -21.91
N ARG A 140 11.40 -0.35 -22.66
CA ARG A 140 11.78 0.25 -23.95
C ARG A 140 10.70 0.06 -25.07
N SER A 141 9.40 0.27 -24.79
CA SER A 141 8.28 0.27 -25.74
C SER A 141 6.96 0.82 -25.14
N ARG A 142 6.08 1.29 -26.02
CA ARG A 142 4.70 1.76 -25.76
C ARG A 142 3.77 0.56 -25.50
N ARG A 143 2.87 0.60 -24.50
CA ARG A 143 2.21 -0.61 -23.93
C ARG A 143 1.08 -1.23 -24.79
N LEU A 144 0.46 -0.45 -25.68
CA LEU A 144 -0.48 -0.94 -26.70
C LEU A 144 0.18 -0.76 -28.08
N LYS A 145 0.88 -1.79 -28.56
CA LYS A 145 1.45 -1.77 -29.93
C LYS A 145 0.51 -2.30 -31.00
N HIS A 146 -0.61 -2.96 -30.66
CA HIS A 146 -1.30 -3.82 -31.63
C HIS A 146 -2.62 -3.30 -32.20
N TYR A 147 -3.26 -2.31 -31.56
CA TYR A 147 -4.48 -1.71 -32.10
C TYR A 147 -4.48 -0.22 -31.79
N MET A 148 -4.21 0.64 -32.78
CA MET A 148 -5.13 1.73 -33.12
C MET A 148 -4.60 2.71 -34.18
N THR A 149 -5.56 3.14 -34.99
CA THR A 149 -5.56 4.13 -36.07
C THR A 149 -5.31 5.55 -35.53
N ARG A 150 -4.51 6.35 -36.26
CA ARG A 150 -4.05 7.74 -35.94
C ARG A 150 -5.14 8.76 -35.54
N GLY A 151 -6.43 8.43 -35.64
CA GLY A 151 -7.55 9.33 -35.35
C GLY A 151 -7.94 9.45 -33.86
N ALA A 152 -7.70 8.41 -33.04
CA ALA A 152 -8.03 8.46 -31.60
C ALA A 152 -7.06 9.33 -30.80
N GLU A 153 -5.80 9.42 -31.23
CA GLU A 153 -4.76 10.23 -30.59
C GLU A 153 -5.08 11.74 -30.62
N ARG A 154 -5.78 12.24 -31.64
CA ARG A 154 -6.11 13.68 -31.77
C ARG A 154 -7.22 14.16 -30.84
N ARG A 155 -8.13 13.27 -30.42
CA ARG A 155 -9.27 13.62 -29.54
C ARG A 155 -8.95 13.45 -28.06
N CYS A 156 -7.98 12.60 -27.73
CA CYS A 156 -7.46 12.49 -26.37
C CYS A 156 -6.61 13.74 -26.09
N SER A 157 -7.30 14.80 -25.69
CA SER A 157 -6.82 16.16 -25.41
C SER A 157 -5.33 16.22 -25.07
N GLY A 158 -4.57 17.07 -25.78
CA GLY A 158 -3.16 17.36 -25.46
C GLY A 158 -2.95 17.73 -23.99
N ILE A 159 -4.00 18.20 -23.31
CA ILE A 159 -4.04 18.46 -21.88
C ILE A 159 -3.80 17.18 -21.07
N THR A 160 -4.46 16.05 -21.37
CA THR A 160 -4.27 14.80 -20.62
C THR A 160 -2.85 14.26 -20.77
N GLN A 161 -2.26 14.39 -21.96
CA GLN A 161 -0.89 13.96 -22.22
C GLN A 161 0.15 14.87 -21.55
N GLU A 162 -0.08 16.18 -21.54
CA GLU A 162 0.77 17.15 -20.85
C GLU A 162 0.69 16.97 -19.33
N ASN A 163 -0.51 16.77 -18.78
CA ASN A 163 -0.69 16.50 -17.35
C ASN A 163 0.00 15.23 -16.90
N LEU A 164 0.00 14.18 -17.74
CA LEU A 164 0.74 12.97 -17.47
C LEU A 164 2.25 13.22 -17.43
N ARG A 165 2.78 14.03 -18.35
CA ARG A 165 4.20 14.44 -18.33
C ARG A 165 4.53 15.25 -17.09
N VAL A 166 3.67 16.19 -16.70
CA VAL A 166 3.83 16.99 -15.48
C VAL A 166 3.81 16.10 -14.23
N ALA A 167 2.86 15.15 -14.13
CA ALA A 167 2.79 14.19 -13.04
C ALA A 167 4.05 13.31 -12.97
N GLN A 168 4.51 12.79 -14.11
CA GLN A 168 5.76 12.01 -14.19
C GLN A 168 6.98 12.83 -13.77
N SER A 169 7.08 14.08 -14.21
CA SER A 169 8.17 15.00 -13.85
C SER A 169 8.18 15.32 -12.35
N ARG A 170 7.01 15.63 -11.76
CA ARG A 170 6.85 15.85 -10.31
C ARG A 170 7.25 14.61 -9.50
N GLN A 171 6.80 13.43 -9.91
CA GLN A 171 7.19 12.19 -9.23
C GLN A 171 8.69 11.95 -9.31
N ARG A 172 9.31 12.20 -10.47
CA ARG A 172 10.76 12.07 -10.66
C ARG A 172 11.51 13.03 -9.74
N SER A 173 11.14 14.31 -9.70
CA SER A 173 11.78 15.28 -8.82
C SER A 173 11.61 14.93 -7.34
N TYR A 174 10.42 14.52 -6.90
CA TYR A 174 10.21 14.07 -5.51
C TYR A 174 11.03 12.83 -5.14
N ALA A 175 11.14 11.85 -6.05
CA ALA A 175 11.93 10.64 -5.82
C ALA A 175 13.42 10.96 -5.79
N ASP A 176 13.91 11.76 -6.74
CA ASP A 176 15.32 12.09 -6.87
C ASP A 176 15.81 12.97 -5.71
N VAL A 177 15.00 13.94 -5.24
CA VAL A 177 15.32 14.77 -4.05
C VAL A 177 15.41 13.94 -2.76
N ARG A 178 14.67 12.83 -2.66
CA ARG A 178 14.63 11.97 -1.47
C ARG A 178 15.63 10.81 -1.50
N ARG A 179 16.21 10.49 -2.66
CA ARG A 179 17.29 9.51 -2.75
C ARG A 179 18.56 10.15 -2.20
N ARG A 180 19.03 9.62 -1.08
CA ARG A 180 20.40 9.81 -0.61
C ARG A 180 21.11 8.49 -0.81
N ASP A 181 22.29 8.51 -1.41
CA ASP A 181 23.14 7.32 -1.47
C ASP A 181 23.71 7.05 -0.07
N LEU A 182 22.94 6.32 0.74
CA LEU A 182 23.42 5.79 2.01
C LEU A 182 24.23 4.52 1.71
N SER A 183 25.55 4.61 1.87
CA SER A 183 26.42 3.44 1.89
C SER A 183 26.89 3.19 3.32
N PHE A 184 26.92 1.92 3.70
CA PHE A 184 27.45 1.46 5.00
C PHE A 184 28.65 0.55 4.75
N LYS A 185 29.60 0.55 5.68
CA LYS A 185 30.74 -0.37 5.64
C LYS A 185 30.41 -1.63 6.43
N VAL A 186 31.08 -2.73 6.09
CA VAL A 186 31.09 -3.92 6.95
C VAL A 186 31.68 -3.52 8.30
N ASP A 187 31.16 -4.08 9.39
CA ASP A 187 31.43 -3.71 10.79
C ASP A 187 30.84 -2.39 11.30
N ASP A 188 30.19 -1.57 10.45
CA ASP A 188 29.42 -0.42 10.96
C ASP A 188 28.23 -0.91 11.79
N HIS A 189 27.88 -0.15 12.83
CA HIS A 189 26.65 -0.37 13.60
C HIS A 189 25.50 0.42 12.98
N VAL A 190 24.33 -0.21 12.88
CA VAL A 190 23.13 0.38 12.32
C VAL A 190 21.89 0.08 13.15
N TYR A 191 20.99 1.05 13.16
CA TYR A 191 19.67 0.95 13.72
C TYR A 191 18.70 0.38 12.68
N LEU A 192 17.96 -0.67 13.04
CA LEU A 192 16.95 -1.28 12.17
C LEU A 192 15.58 -0.65 12.43
N LYS A 193 14.91 -0.20 11.36
CA LYS A 193 13.57 0.41 11.43
C LYS A 193 12.51 -0.67 11.63
N VAL A 194 11.66 -0.50 12.63
CA VAL A 194 10.48 -1.36 12.89
C VAL A 194 9.19 -0.57 12.79
N SER A 195 8.12 -1.19 12.29
CA SER A 195 6.81 -0.56 12.12
C SER A 195 5.83 -1.02 13.21
N PRO A 196 5.24 -0.11 14.00
CA PRO A 196 4.18 -0.49 14.93
C PRO A 196 2.87 -0.76 14.19
N MET A 197 2.10 -1.77 14.64
CA MET A 197 0.68 -1.85 14.31
C MET A 197 -0.10 -0.73 15.01
N ARG A 198 -1.19 -0.28 14.40
CA ARG A 198 -2.12 0.69 15.02
C ARG A 198 -2.61 0.13 16.36
N GLY A 199 -2.39 0.88 17.44
CA GLY A 199 -2.98 0.62 18.76
C GLY A 199 -2.01 0.13 19.84
N ILE A 200 -0.71 0.00 19.55
CA ILE A 200 0.21 -0.73 20.42
C ILE A 200 1.38 0.13 20.94
N CYS A 201 1.68 0.04 22.24
CA CYS A 201 2.82 0.69 22.92
C CYS A 201 4.15 0.05 22.52
N ARG A 202 5.27 0.78 22.56
CA ARG A 202 6.61 0.17 22.44
C ARG A 202 7.47 0.58 23.62
N PHE A 203 8.27 -0.34 24.18
CA PHE A 203 9.31 -0.02 25.18
C PHE A 203 8.80 0.84 26.35
N ASN A 204 7.63 0.52 26.91
CA ASN A 204 6.98 1.30 27.97
C ASN A 204 6.68 2.77 27.59
N MET A 205 6.65 3.11 26.28
CA MET A 205 6.37 4.44 25.75
C MET A 205 5.19 4.43 24.75
N LYS A 206 4.26 5.37 24.93
CA LYS A 206 3.02 5.49 24.12
C LYS A 206 3.23 6.25 22.79
N GLY A 207 2.58 5.76 21.72
CA GLY A 207 2.25 6.55 20.53
C GLY A 207 3.43 7.11 19.72
N LYS A 208 3.34 8.39 19.30
CA LYS A 208 4.33 9.08 18.44
C LYS A 208 5.76 9.08 19.02
N LEU A 209 5.91 8.84 20.32
CA LEU A 209 7.17 8.90 21.06
C LEU A 209 7.92 7.56 21.15
N ALA A 210 7.30 6.46 20.74
CA ALA A 210 7.95 5.16 20.82
C ALA A 210 9.12 5.00 19.81
N PRO A 211 10.23 4.32 20.19
CA PRO A 211 11.42 4.14 19.35
C PRO A 211 11.10 3.50 17.99
N ARG A 212 11.27 4.26 16.89
CA ARG A 212 11.06 3.78 15.50
C ARG A 212 12.14 2.84 14.99
N TYR A 213 13.19 2.69 15.77
CA TYR A 213 14.38 1.96 15.42
C TYR A 213 14.81 1.12 16.62
N ILE A 214 15.28 -0.10 16.36
CA ILE A 214 15.77 -1.05 17.35
C ILE A 214 17.25 -1.32 17.16
N GLY A 215 17.93 -1.54 18.28
CA GLY A 215 19.34 -1.96 18.40
C GLY A 215 20.34 -1.00 17.76
N PRO A 216 21.61 -1.03 18.17
CA PRO A 216 22.69 -0.97 17.21
C PRO A 216 23.05 -2.41 16.83
N PHE A 217 22.71 -2.84 15.61
CA PHE A 217 23.13 -4.13 15.07
C PHE A 217 24.37 -3.96 14.20
N LYS A 218 25.25 -4.96 14.23
CA LYS A 218 26.48 -4.95 13.44
C LYS A 218 26.20 -5.44 12.02
N ILE A 219 26.75 -4.76 11.02
CA ILE A 219 26.71 -5.25 9.63
C ILE A 219 27.77 -6.33 9.44
N LEU A 220 27.33 -7.53 9.10
CA LEU A 220 28.21 -8.68 8.82
C LEU A 220 28.73 -8.66 7.37
N GLU A 221 27.84 -8.38 6.41
CA GLU A 221 28.16 -8.51 4.99
C GLU A 221 27.27 -7.61 4.14
N LYS A 222 27.79 -7.13 3.01
CA LYS A 222 27.01 -6.45 1.97
C LYS A 222 26.61 -7.47 0.89
N LYS A 223 25.32 -7.87 0.86
CA LYS A 223 24.78 -8.87 -0.09
C LYS A 223 24.48 -8.30 -1.49
N GLY A 224 24.38 -6.98 -1.62
CA GLY A 224 24.18 -6.29 -2.90
C GLY A 224 24.39 -4.79 -2.77
N GLU A 225 24.17 -4.00 -3.82
CA GLU A 225 24.36 -2.53 -3.79
C GLU A 225 23.56 -1.85 -2.67
N VAL A 226 22.34 -2.35 -2.41
CA VAL A 226 21.34 -1.76 -1.51
C VAL A 226 20.91 -2.67 -0.36
N ALA A 227 21.53 -3.84 -0.17
CA ALA A 227 21.14 -4.83 0.84
C ALA A 227 22.31 -5.27 1.72
N TYR A 228 22.08 -5.30 3.04
CA TYR A 228 23.08 -5.61 4.06
C TYR A 228 22.57 -6.69 5.01
N ARG A 229 23.46 -7.59 5.40
CA ARG A 229 23.22 -8.65 6.39
C ARG A 229 23.60 -8.14 7.78
N LEU A 230 22.69 -8.28 8.75
CA LEU A 230 22.90 -7.85 10.13
C LEU A 230 23.12 -9.04 11.08
N GLU A 231 23.85 -8.79 12.16
CA GLU A 231 23.93 -9.69 13.30
C GLU A 231 22.70 -9.48 14.20
N LEU A 232 21.73 -10.39 14.11
CA LEU A 232 20.49 -10.34 14.90
C LEU A 232 20.62 -11.21 16.17
N PRO A 233 20.08 -10.76 17.33
CA PRO A 233 20.03 -11.56 18.54
C PRO A 233 19.16 -12.81 18.36
N PRO A 234 19.37 -13.86 19.19
CA PRO A 234 18.56 -15.08 19.16
C PRO A 234 17.05 -14.84 19.34
N SER A 235 16.65 -13.75 20.01
CA SER A 235 15.24 -13.36 20.16
C SER A 235 14.56 -12.96 18.85
N LEU A 236 15.32 -12.66 17.79
CA LEU A 236 14.83 -12.31 16.45
C LEU A 236 15.13 -13.39 15.40
N SER A 237 15.37 -14.63 15.80
CA SER A 237 15.73 -15.74 14.89
C SER A 237 14.68 -16.05 13.82
N GLY A 238 13.42 -15.62 14.03
CA GLY A 238 12.34 -15.73 13.05
C GLY A 238 12.38 -14.68 11.93
N VAL A 239 13.28 -13.70 11.98
CA VAL A 239 13.37 -12.62 10.98
C VAL A 239 14.55 -12.87 10.03
N HIS A 240 14.32 -12.68 8.73
CA HIS A 240 15.42 -12.72 7.76
C HIS A 240 16.47 -11.63 8.06
N ASP A 241 17.73 -12.02 8.11
CA ASP A 241 18.86 -11.17 8.52
C ASP A 241 19.35 -10.19 7.42
N VAL A 242 18.75 -10.22 6.23
CA VAL A 242 19.09 -9.36 5.09
C VAL A 242 18.08 -8.23 4.93
N PHE A 243 18.55 -6.99 5.10
CA PHE A 243 17.71 -5.79 5.06
C PHE A 243 18.14 -4.82 3.97
N HIS A 244 17.15 -4.14 3.39
CA HIS A 244 17.38 -3.06 2.44
C HIS A 244 17.87 -1.79 3.16
N VAL A 245 18.78 -1.04 2.52
CA VAL A 245 19.41 0.19 3.03
C VAL A 245 18.43 1.22 3.60
N SER A 246 17.20 1.30 3.04
CA SER A 246 16.15 2.22 3.51
C SER A 246 15.59 1.89 4.89
N GLN A 247 15.80 0.66 5.37
CA GLN A 247 15.38 0.22 6.69
C GLN A 247 16.47 0.45 7.73
N LEU A 248 17.68 0.85 7.31
CA LEU A 248 18.85 1.02 8.17
C LEU A 248 19.11 2.50 8.41
N LYS A 249 19.60 2.82 9.61
CA LYS A 249 20.08 4.16 9.96
C LYS A 249 21.45 4.05 10.61
N LYS A 250 22.42 4.86 10.14
CA LYS A 250 23.79 4.83 10.67
C LYS A 250 23.79 5.11 12.18
N CYS A 251 24.45 4.25 12.95
CA CYS A 251 24.75 4.52 14.34
C CYS A 251 26.02 5.37 14.41
N LEU A 252 25.95 6.59 14.93
CA LEU A 252 27.12 7.48 15.06
C LEU A 252 27.93 7.18 16.33
N ARG A 253 27.28 6.65 17.37
CA ARG A 253 27.88 6.23 18.64
C ARG A 253 27.08 5.08 19.20
N VAL A 254 27.74 3.96 19.50
CA VAL A 254 27.12 2.82 20.19
C VAL A 254 26.84 3.24 21.63
N PRO A 255 25.57 3.28 22.09
CA PRO A 255 25.27 3.57 23.49
C PRO A 255 25.79 2.44 24.39
N GLU A 256 26.46 2.77 25.49
CA GLU A 256 26.93 1.80 26.49
C GLU A 256 25.78 1.16 27.27
N GLU A 257 24.66 1.88 27.43
CA GLU A 257 23.40 1.35 27.95
C GLU A 257 22.47 0.91 26.82
N GLN A 258 22.29 -0.39 26.68
CA GLN A 258 21.28 -0.98 25.82
C GLN A 258 19.95 -1.04 26.59
N ALA A 259 18.89 -0.43 26.05
CA ALA A 259 17.55 -0.70 26.57
C ALA A 259 17.29 -2.21 26.43
N PRO A 260 16.88 -2.92 27.50
CA PRO A 260 16.66 -4.37 27.42
C PRO A 260 15.62 -4.68 26.35
N LEU A 261 15.99 -5.59 25.43
CA LEU A 261 15.13 -6.12 24.37
C LEU A 261 14.16 -7.22 24.87
N GLU A 262 14.00 -7.35 26.19
CA GLU A 262 13.24 -8.42 26.81
C GLU A 262 11.73 -8.26 26.53
N GLY A 263 11.16 -9.25 25.82
CA GLY A 263 9.71 -9.42 25.68
C GLY A 263 9.09 -9.25 24.28
N LEU A 264 9.87 -9.10 23.20
CA LEU A 264 9.31 -8.93 21.84
C LEU A 264 9.43 -10.21 21.01
N GLU A 265 8.32 -10.96 20.87
CA GLU A 265 8.16 -11.95 19.80
C GLU A 265 7.78 -11.23 18.50
N VAL A 266 8.79 -10.97 17.66
CA VAL A 266 8.61 -10.35 16.34
C VAL A 266 8.47 -11.45 15.29
N GLN A 267 7.37 -11.42 14.55
CA GLN A 267 7.05 -12.28 13.42
C GLN A 267 7.92 -11.98 12.19
N GLU A 268 7.96 -12.90 11.23
CA GLU A 268 8.72 -12.82 9.96
C GLU A 268 8.49 -11.52 9.17
N ASP A 269 7.34 -10.85 9.35
CA ASP A 269 6.96 -9.61 8.67
C ASP A 269 7.34 -8.32 9.43
N LEU A 270 8.19 -8.44 10.47
CA LEU A 270 8.59 -7.35 11.37
C LEU A 270 7.42 -6.80 12.21
N THR A 271 6.36 -7.58 12.42
CA THR A 271 5.25 -7.26 13.34
C THR A 271 5.34 -8.07 14.63
N TYR A 272 4.71 -7.62 15.72
CA TYR A 272 4.60 -8.41 16.95
C TYR A 272 3.12 -8.49 17.35
N THR A 273 2.70 -9.62 17.92
CA THR A 273 1.29 -9.85 18.30
C THR A 273 1.07 -9.60 19.79
N GLU A 274 0.13 -8.71 20.11
CA GLU A 274 -0.43 -8.57 21.46
C GLU A 274 -1.87 -9.08 21.48
N HIS A 275 -2.24 -9.72 22.58
CA HIS A 275 -3.59 -10.23 22.80
C HIS A 275 -4.26 -9.54 24.00
N PRO A 276 -5.58 -9.29 23.94
CA PRO A 276 -6.30 -8.69 25.05
C PRO A 276 -6.43 -9.71 26.18
N VAL A 277 -5.95 -9.35 27.37
CA VAL A 277 -5.97 -10.21 28.56
C VAL A 277 -7.24 -10.01 29.37
N LYS A 278 -7.64 -8.76 29.61
CA LYS A 278 -8.77 -8.45 30.51
C LYS A 278 -9.42 -7.11 30.18
N ILE A 279 -10.74 -7.01 30.29
CA ILE A 279 -11.44 -5.72 30.27
C ILE A 279 -11.42 -5.16 31.70
N LEU A 280 -10.85 -3.97 31.88
CA LEU A 280 -10.75 -3.31 33.19
C LEU A 280 -11.93 -2.38 33.46
N ASP A 281 -12.46 -1.71 32.44
CA ASP A 281 -13.54 -0.74 32.60
C ASP A 281 -14.45 -0.70 31.37
N THR A 282 -15.71 -0.28 31.53
CA THR A 282 -16.66 -0.11 30.43
C THR A 282 -17.43 1.19 30.61
N SER A 283 -17.30 2.11 29.65
CA SER A 283 -18.02 3.40 29.62
C SER A 283 -19.01 3.46 28.44
N GLU A 284 -20.10 4.20 28.61
CA GLU A 284 -21.10 4.38 27.55
C GLU A 284 -21.01 5.80 26.98
N ARG A 285 -20.75 5.92 25.67
CA ARG A 285 -20.80 7.19 24.96
C ARG A 285 -22.12 7.31 24.20
N ASN A 286 -22.99 8.20 24.69
CA ASN A 286 -24.24 8.54 24.02
C ASN A 286 -23.99 9.57 22.91
N THR A 287 -24.28 9.20 21.66
CA THR A 287 -24.34 10.10 20.50
C THR A 287 -25.82 10.32 20.15
N ARG A 288 -26.15 11.39 19.40
CA ARG A 288 -27.55 11.79 19.08
C ARG A 288 -28.50 10.64 18.70
N ASN A 289 -28.01 9.59 18.02
CA ASN A 289 -28.82 8.46 17.57
C ASN A 289 -28.36 7.06 18.07
N LYS A 290 -27.29 6.95 18.88
CA LYS A 290 -26.73 5.64 19.30
C LYS A 290 -26.00 5.71 20.65
N LYS A 291 -26.10 4.63 21.43
CA LYS A 291 -25.22 4.37 22.57
C LYS A 291 -24.06 3.47 22.13
N ILE A 292 -22.83 3.93 22.28
CA ILE A 292 -21.61 3.17 21.95
C ILE A 292 -20.95 2.76 23.26
N LYS A 293 -20.82 1.45 23.51
CA LYS A 293 -20.04 0.92 24.63
C LYS A 293 -18.55 0.96 24.29
N ILE A 294 -17.75 1.54 25.17
CA ILE A 294 -16.30 1.66 25.05
C ILE A 294 -15.69 0.88 26.21
N CYS A 295 -14.93 -0.15 25.91
CA CYS A 295 -14.25 -0.99 26.91
C CYS A 295 -12.78 -0.60 27.00
N ARG A 296 -12.24 -0.48 28.21
CA ARG A 296 -10.82 -0.32 28.49
C ARG A 296 -10.20 -1.69 28.71
N VAL A 297 -9.24 -2.07 27.88
CA VAL A 297 -8.68 -3.42 27.77
C VAL A 297 -7.21 -3.42 28.19
N LYS A 298 -6.85 -4.34 29.09
CA LYS A 298 -5.49 -4.72 29.46
C LYS A 298 -4.95 -5.71 28.43
N TRP A 299 -3.80 -5.40 27.86
CA TRP A 299 -3.12 -6.20 26.84
C TRP A 299 -1.94 -6.99 27.45
N SER A 300 -1.48 -8.05 26.79
CA SER A 300 -0.52 -9.05 27.33
C SER A 300 0.79 -8.47 27.87
N HIS A 301 1.27 -7.36 27.31
CA HIS A 301 2.51 -6.69 27.73
C HIS A 301 2.27 -5.35 28.45
N HIS A 302 1.07 -5.11 28.97
CA HIS A 302 0.69 -3.83 29.59
C HIS A 302 0.36 -3.99 31.07
N THR A 303 0.79 -3.02 31.87
CA THR A 303 0.35 -2.91 33.27
C THR A 303 -1.09 -2.40 33.35
N GLU A 304 -1.76 -2.55 34.50
CA GLU A 304 -3.16 -2.13 34.65
C GLU A 304 -3.36 -0.62 34.48
N ALA A 305 -2.34 0.18 34.79
CA ALA A 305 -2.33 1.61 34.54
C ALA A 305 -2.37 1.95 33.03
N GLU A 306 -1.89 1.04 32.17
CA GLU A 306 -1.66 1.26 30.75
C GLU A 306 -2.79 0.74 29.85
N ALA A 307 -3.77 0.03 30.42
CA ALA A 307 -4.94 -0.48 29.70
C ALA A 307 -5.64 0.61 28.89
N THR A 308 -6.01 0.26 27.65
CA THR A 308 -6.57 1.17 26.63
C THR A 308 -7.99 0.79 26.28
#